data_AF-A0A1Q5QUW2-F1
#
_entry.id   AF-A0A1Q5QUW2-F1
#
_cell.length_a   1.000
_cell.length_b   1.000
_cell.length_c   1.000
_cell.angle_alpha   90.00
_cell.angle_beta   90.00
_cell.angle_gamma   90.00
#
_symmetry.space_group_name_H-M   'P 1'
#
loop_
_entity.id
_entity.type
_entity.pdbx_description
1 polymer ?
#
loop_
_entity_poly.entity_id
_entity_poly.type
_entity_poly.pdbx_seq_one_letter_code
_entity_poly.pdbx_strand_id
1 'polypeptide(L)'
;SPSIALAATGALASLALALTFALDKGWLTIALALVSTGAAWLSVQRPIPFLRWLAAIFAGIVVLRIGYEPRIAGDVVGTTPIFNWLLWGYGVPALSFWAGSHFLRRNGDDVPLRMVDSAAILFTVLLAFMEIRHAVNGGDVYYASAGLTEIALQVGVALAMAIGLERLRVRSGSIVHNVAAVLLTVFAGLASLFGLLGLENPMLWWQDVGGSFINLLLLGYALPAVLALLLSYAVAGHRPASYANTIAAGALILALAYVTFEIRRLYHGPVLSRGETTGAEQYTYSIAWLMFGVALLGVGLVVNSERARLASAAVIGLTILKAFLVDMSTLSGVYRALSFMCLGIVLVAIGWLYQRILFRRRAAPPVPQTGA
;
A
#
# COMPACT_ATOMS: atom_id res chain seq x y z
N SER A 1 -0.07 -26.15 -39.88
CA SER A 1 0.51 -25.51 -41.06
C SER A 1 0.43 -23.99 -40.92
N PRO A 2 1.29 -23.22 -41.61
CA PRO A 2 1.21 -21.76 -41.65
C PRO A 2 -0.14 -21.23 -42.14
N SER A 3 -0.86 -21.97 -43.00
CA SER A 3 -2.19 -21.60 -43.49
C SER A 3 -3.26 -21.53 -42.39
N ILE A 4 -3.25 -22.45 -41.42
CA ILE A 4 -4.20 -22.45 -40.30
C ILE A 4 -3.92 -21.26 -39.35
N ALA A 5 -2.64 -20.92 -39.16
CA ALA A 5 -2.24 -19.76 -38.36
C ALA A 5 -2.72 -18.45 -38.98
N LEU A 6 -2.56 -18.31 -40.30
CA LEU A 6 -3.07 -17.17 -41.07
C LEU A 6 -4.60 -17.08 -41.03
N ALA A 7 -5.31 -18.20 -41.18
CA ALA A 7 -6.76 -18.23 -41.11
C ALA A 7 -7.29 -17.84 -39.72
N ALA A 8 -6.69 -18.37 -38.65
CA ALA A 8 -7.05 -18.00 -37.28
C ALA A 8 -6.76 -16.52 -36.98
N THR A 9 -5.65 -16.00 -37.50
CA THR A 9 -5.30 -14.57 -37.40
C THR A 9 -6.29 -13.71 -38.15
N GLY A 10 -6.60 -14.07 -39.40
CA GLY A 10 -7.59 -13.38 -40.22
C GLY A 10 -8.96 -13.36 -39.56
N ALA A 11 -9.36 -14.46 -38.92
CA ALA A 11 -10.60 -14.55 -38.17
C ALA A 11 -10.60 -13.67 -36.90
N LEU A 12 -9.52 -13.66 -36.12
CA LEU A 12 -9.42 -12.79 -34.94
C LEU A 12 -9.33 -11.31 -35.31
N ALA A 13 -8.61 -10.98 -36.38
CA ALA A 13 -8.50 -9.63 -36.90
C ALA A 13 -9.84 -9.16 -37.49
N SER A 14 -10.51 -9.97 -38.30
CA SER A 14 -11.83 -9.63 -38.85
C SER A 14 -12.88 -9.53 -37.77
N LEU A 15 -12.83 -10.37 -36.73
CA LEU A 15 -13.70 -10.29 -35.57
C LEU A 15 -13.44 -9.01 -34.77
N ALA A 16 -12.18 -8.66 -34.51
CA ALA A 16 -11.84 -7.39 -33.87
C ALA A 16 -12.34 -6.18 -34.69
N LEU A 17 -12.19 -6.24 -36.02
CA LEU A 17 -12.61 -5.18 -36.94
C LEU A 17 -14.14 -5.06 -37.01
N ALA A 18 -14.84 -6.19 -37.07
CA ALA A 18 -16.30 -6.25 -37.00
C ALA A 18 -16.81 -5.69 -35.66
N LEU A 19 -16.18 -6.05 -34.54
CA LEU A 19 -16.51 -5.51 -33.22
C LEU A 19 -16.23 -4.01 -33.13
N THR A 20 -15.19 -3.51 -33.82
CA THR A 20 -14.87 -2.08 -33.92
C THR A 20 -15.98 -1.30 -34.64
N PHE A 21 -16.60 -1.89 -35.66
CA PHE A 21 -17.70 -1.26 -36.38
C PHE A 21 -19.08 -1.47 -35.73
N ALA A 22 -19.27 -2.56 -35.01
CA ALA A 22 -20.57 -2.94 -34.46
C ALA A 22 -20.85 -2.39 -33.05
N LEU A 23 -19.81 -2.03 -32.27
CA LEU A 23 -19.94 -1.69 -30.86
C LEU A 23 -19.65 -0.21 -30.59
N ASP A 24 -20.55 0.42 -29.82
CA ASP A 24 -20.36 1.76 -29.28
C ASP A 24 -19.14 1.86 -28.34
N LYS A 25 -18.68 3.10 -28.11
CA LYS A 25 -17.37 3.42 -27.50
C LYS A 25 -16.98 2.53 -26.32
N GLY A 26 -17.83 2.28 -25.33
CA GLY A 26 -17.45 1.49 -24.14
C GLY A 26 -17.25 -0.01 -24.41
N TRP A 27 -18.08 -0.61 -25.26
CA TRP A 27 -18.07 -2.05 -25.54
C TRP A 27 -16.88 -2.51 -26.36
N LEU A 28 -16.30 -1.62 -27.16
CA LEU A 28 -15.12 -1.93 -27.96
C LEU A 28 -13.89 -2.30 -27.10
N THR A 29 -13.70 -1.68 -25.92
CA THR A 29 -12.58 -2.01 -25.03
C THR A 29 -12.72 -3.44 -24.51
N ILE A 30 -13.95 -3.81 -24.13
CA ILE A 30 -14.30 -5.12 -23.62
C ILE A 30 -14.06 -6.18 -24.69
N ALA A 31 -14.55 -5.93 -25.90
CA ALA A 31 -14.35 -6.80 -27.06
C ALA A 31 -12.87 -7.07 -27.34
N LEU A 32 -12.04 -6.03 -27.44
CA LEU A 32 -10.61 -6.18 -27.72
C LEU A 32 -9.86 -6.92 -26.61
N ALA A 33 -10.24 -6.73 -25.34
CA ALA A 33 -9.65 -7.47 -24.23
C ALA A 33 -10.03 -8.97 -24.26
N LEU A 34 -11.27 -9.29 -24.62
CA LEU A 34 -11.71 -10.68 -24.83
C LEU A 34 -10.98 -11.33 -26.00
N VAL A 35 -10.76 -10.59 -27.10
CA VAL A 35 -9.97 -11.06 -28.25
C VAL A 35 -8.51 -11.34 -27.84
N SER A 36 -7.90 -10.47 -27.02
CA SER A 36 -6.57 -10.72 -26.45
C SER A 36 -6.51 -12.04 -25.68
N THR A 37 -7.52 -12.30 -24.84
CA THR A 37 -7.65 -13.55 -24.08
C THR A 37 -7.86 -14.76 -24.98
N GLY A 38 -8.69 -14.63 -26.01
CA GLY A 38 -8.93 -15.67 -27.00
C GLY A 38 -7.67 -16.04 -27.77
N ALA A 39 -6.89 -15.04 -28.19
CA ALA A 39 -5.59 -15.25 -28.83
C ALA A 39 -4.60 -15.98 -27.89
N ALA A 40 -4.57 -15.61 -26.62
CA ALA A 40 -3.76 -16.27 -25.60
C ALA A 40 -4.18 -17.74 -25.38
N TRP A 41 -5.49 -18.01 -25.28
CA TRP A 41 -6.02 -19.38 -25.14
C TRP A 41 -5.70 -20.25 -26.36
N LEU A 42 -5.86 -19.70 -27.57
CA LEU A 42 -5.53 -20.41 -28.81
C LEU A 42 -4.02 -20.74 -28.89
N SER A 43 -3.16 -19.88 -28.33
CA SER A 43 -1.71 -20.13 -28.27
C SER A 43 -1.33 -21.36 -27.42
N VAL A 44 -2.18 -21.76 -26.47
CA VAL A 44 -1.97 -22.98 -25.66
C VAL A 44 -2.32 -24.24 -26.46
N GLN A 45 -3.38 -24.19 -27.25
CA GLN A 45 -3.79 -25.32 -28.10
C GLN A 45 -2.89 -25.46 -29.33
N ARG A 46 -2.43 -24.34 -29.87
CA ARG A 46 -1.59 -24.28 -31.06
C ARG A 46 -0.36 -23.42 -30.73
N PRO A 47 0.81 -24.02 -30.44
CA PRO A 47 2.00 -23.31 -30.00
C PRO A 47 2.66 -22.54 -31.15
N ILE A 48 1.95 -21.52 -31.65
CA ILE A 48 2.40 -20.62 -32.71
C ILE A 48 2.88 -19.33 -32.01
N PRO A 49 4.17 -18.97 -32.10
CA PRO A 49 4.73 -17.80 -31.42
C PRO A 49 3.99 -16.48 -31.72
N PHE A 50 3.47 -16.35 -32.94
CA PHE A 50 2.73 -15.18 -33.38
C PHE A 50 1.42 -14.92 -32.60
N LEU A 51 0.70 -15.96 -32.15
CA LEU A 51 -0.54 -15.78 -31.39
C LEU A 51 -0.30 -15.12 -30.03
N ARG A 52 0.88 -15.33 -29.46
CA ARG A 52 1.29 -14.68 -28.20
C ARG A 52 1.46 -13.18 -28.42
N TRP A 53 2.16 -12.79 -29.49
CA TRP A 53 2.30 -11.39 -29.91
C TRP A 53 0.95 -10.76 -30.25
N LEU A 54 0.05 -11.48 -30.90
CA LEU A 54 -1.29 -11.00 -31.20
C LEU A 54 -2.06 -10.64 -29.91
N ALA A 55 -2.01 -11.51 -28.89
CA ALA A 55 -2.60 -11.22 -27.58
C ALA A 55 -2.01 -9.94 -26.96
N ALA A 56 -0.68 -9.78 -27.02
CA ALA A 56 0.02 -8.61 -26.49
C ALA A 56 -0.29 -7.33 -27.28
N ILE A 57 -0.44 -7.40 -28.60
CA ILE A 57 -0.82 -6.27 -29.45
C ILE A 57 -2.22 -5.78 -29.07
N PHE A 58 -3.20 -6.69 -28.94
CA PHE A 58 -4.54 -6.31 -28.50
C PHE A 58 -4.57 -5.70 -27.10
N ALA A 59 -3.77 -6.25 -26.17
CA ALA A 59 -3.61 -5.65 -24.85
C ALA A 59 -3.02 -4.24 -24.94
N GLY A 60 -1.99 -4.03 -25.78
CA GLY A 60 -1.39 -2.72 -26.04
C GLY A 60 -2.37 -1.71 -26.63
N ILE A 61 -3.19 -2.12 -27.61
CA ILE A 61 -4.25 -1.27 -28.20
C ILE A 61 -5.24 -0.84 -27.12
N VAL A 62 -5.66 -1.77 -26.28
CA VAL A 62 -6.61 -1.51 -25.18
C VAL A 62 -6.02 -0.53 -24.15
N VAL A 63 -4.73 -0.68 -23.80
CA VAL A 63 -4.03 0.27 -22.92
C VAL A 63 -3.92 1.66 -23.55
N LEU A 64 -3.50 1.75 -24.81
CA LEU A 64 -3.40 3.02 -25.55
C LEU A 64 -4.76 3.72 -25.65
N ARG A 65 -5.82 2.97 -25.89
CA ARG A 65 -7.18 3.48 -26.01
C ARG A 65 -7.64 4.19 -24.73
N ILE A 66 -7.37 3.60 -23.57
CA ILE A 66 -7.73 4.21 -22.28
C ILE A 66 -6.90 5.45 -21.99
N GLY A 67 -5.63 5.45 -22.37
CA GLY A 67 -4.78 6.64 -22.25
C GLY A 67 -5.33 7.82 -23.06
N TYR A 68 -5.91 7.56 -24.24
CA TYR A 68 -6.50 8.59 -25.10
C TYR A 68 -7.90 9.01 -24.66
N GLU A 69 -8.77 8.06 -24.33
CA GLU A 69 -10.14 8.33 -23.92
C GLU A 69 -10.47 7.52 -22.64
N PRO A 70 -10.14 8.06 -21.44
CA PRO A 70 -10.42 7.41 -20.16
C PRO A 70 -11.92 7.22 -19.88
N ARG A 71 -12.77 7.87 -20.69
CA ARG A 71 -14.24 7.84 -20.64
C ARG A 71 -14.80 6.54 -21.23
N ILE A 72 -14.36 5.40 -20.71
CA ILE A 72 -14.96 4.12 -21.11
C ILE A 72 -16.47 4.13 -20.81
N ALA A 73 -16.90 4.91 -19.80
CA ALA A 73 -18.26 5.01 -19.27
C ALA A 73 -19.21 6.03 -19.89
N GLY A 74 -18.78 6.82 -20.89
CA GLY A 74 -19.63 7.91 -21.40
C GLY A 74 -20.10 8.85 -20.29
N ASP A 75 -21.20 9.58 -20.54
CA ASP A 75 -21.77 10.55 -19.59
C ASP A 75 -22.67 9.89 -18.52
N VAL A 76 -22.79 8.55 -18.53
CA VAL A 76 -23.77 7.80 -17.73
C VAL A 76 -23.09 6.72 -16.90
N VAL A 77 -22.11 7.14 -16.10
CA VAL A 77 -21.36 6.26 -15.18
C VAL A 77 -22.29 5.57 -14.15
N GLY A 78 -23.49 6.11 -13.94
CA GLY A 78 -24.42 5.65 -12.91
C GLY A 78 -23.95 6.07 -11.52
N THR A 79 -24.87 6.14 -10.56
CA THR A 79 -24.59 6.54 -9.17
C THR A 79 -24.44 5.35 -8.23
N THR A 80 -24.64 4.13 -8.71
CA THR A 80 -24.54 2.90 -7.91
C THR A 80 -23.07 2.56 -7.62
N PRO A 81 -22.66 2.47 -6.34
CA PRO A 81 -21.31 2.03 -5.98
C PRO A 81 -21.06 0.59 -6.46
N ILE A 82 -19.87 0.31 -7.00
CA ILE A 82 -19.37 -1.03 -7.41
C ILE A 82 -20.05 -1.61 -8.66
N PHE A 83 -21.38 -1.57 -8.77
CA PHE A 83 -22.10 -2.01 -9.97
C PHE A 83 -22.30 -0.85 -10.94
N ASN A 84 -21.19 -0.41 -11.49
CA ASN A 84 -21.03 0.76 -12.35
C ASN A 84 -20.46 0.31 -13.71
N TRP A 85 -20.65 1.10 -14.76
CA TRP A 85 -19.92 0.91 -16.01
C TRP A 85 -18.39 0.84 -15.85
N LEU A 86 -17.78 1.44 -14.83
CA LEU A 86 -16.36 1.30 -14.50
C LEU A 86 -15.99 -0.17 -14.25
N LEU A 87 -16.80 -0.91 -13.50
CA LEU A 87 -16.62 -2.35 -13.30
C LEU A 87 -16.62 -3.10 -14.63
N TRP A 88 -17.49 -2.74 -15.56
CA TRP A 88 -17.54 -3.36 -16.88
C TRP A 88 -16.34 -2.95 -17.76
N GLY A 89 -16.06 -1.65 -17.82
CA GLY A 89 -15.07 -1.03 -18.68
C GLY A 89 -13.62 -1.30 -18.27
N TYR A 90 -13.36 -1.48 -16.97
CA TYR A 90 -12.03 -1.80 -16.45
C TYR A 90 -11.92 -3.22 -15.90
N GLY A 91 -12.97 -3.74 -15.25
CA GLY A 91 -12.96 -5.06 -14.63
C GLY A 91 -12.98 -6.21 -15.64
N VAL A 92 -13.80 -6.14 -16.69
CA VAL A 92 -13.79 -7.18 -17.73
C VAL A 92 -12.45 -7.24 -18.45
N PRO A 93 -11.83 -6.12 -18.87
CA PRO A 93 -10.47 -6.15 -19.40
C PRO A 93 -9.43 -6.65 -18.39
N ALA A 94 -9.51 -6.27 -17.11
CA ALA A 94 -8.59 -6.78 -16.08
C ALA A 94 -8.64 -8.31 -15.99
N LEU A 95 -9.85 -8.89 -15.88
CA LEU A 95 -10.06 -10.34 -15.83
C LEU A 95 -9.60 -11.04 -17.10
N SER A 96 -9.88 -10.42 -18.25
CA SER A 96 -9.45 -10.90 -19.56
C SER A 96 -7.92 -11.01 -19.62
N PHE A 97 -7.20 -9.95 -19.26
CA PHE A 97 -5.73 -9.98 -19.26
C PHE A 97 -5.14 -10.92 -18.22
N TRP A 98 -5.74 -11.06 -17.03
CA TRP A 98 -5.32 -12.08 -16.05
C TRP A 98 -5.52 -13.50 -16.58
N ALA A 99 -6.64 -13.78 -17.23
CA ALA A 99 -6.88 -15.08 -17.88
C ALA A 99 -5.91 -15.32 -19.04
N GLY A 100 -5.70 -14.31 -19.88
CA GLY A 100 -4.76 -14.34 -20.99
C GLY A 100 -3.33 -14.60 -20.53
N SER A 101 -2.89 -13.94 -19.45
CA SER A 101 -1.57 -14.17 -18.89
C SER A 101 -1.43 -15.55 -18.23
N HIS A 102 -2.47 -16.06 -17.59
CA HIS A 102 -2.50 -17.43 -17.08
C HIS A 102 -2.31 -18.45 -18.21
N PHE A 103 -2.97 -18.27 -19.36
CA PHE A 103 -2.78 -19.13 -20.52
C PHE A 103 -1.37 -19.01 -21.13
N LEU A 104 -0.88 -17.78 -21.34
CA LEU A 104 0.44 -17.55 -21.92
C LEU A 104 1.57 -18.11 -21.07
N ARG A 105 1.44 -18.09 -19.73
CA ARG A 105 2.46 -18.58 -18.80
C ARG A 105 2.72 -20.09 -18.92
N ARG A 106 1.77 -20.87 -19.45
CA ARG A 106 1.94 -22.32 -19.65
C ARG A 106 3.04 -22.67 -20.65
N ASN A 107 3.36 -21.76 -21.58
CA ASN A 107 4.33 -21.98 -22.64
C ASN A 107 5.64 -21.18 -22.44
N GLY A 108 5.91 -20.69 -21.22
CA GLY A 108 7.14 -19.98 -20.86
C GLY A 108 6.96 -18.48 -20.54
N ASP A 109 8.02 -17.86 -20.02
CA ASP A 109 8.10 -16.42 -19.71
C ASP A 109 8.81 -15.67 -20.84
N ASP A 110 8.05 -14.86 -21.58
CA ASP A 110 8.51 -14.09 -22.73
C ASP A 110 7.91 -12.67 -22.74
N VAL A 111 8.33 -11.84 -23.70
CA VAL A 111 7.91 -10.44 -23.81
C VAL A 111 6.37 -10.30 -23.94
N PRO A 112 5.68 -11.07 -24.82
CA PRO A 112 4.22 -11.02 -24.91
C PRO A 112 3.49 -11.30 -23.59
N LEU A 113 3.92 -12.33 -22.83
CA LEU A 113 3.34 -12.60 -21.51
C LEU A 113 3.48 -11.39 -20.59
N ARG A 114 4.67 -10.77 -20.55
CA ARG A 114 4.96 -9.62 -19.69
C ARG A 114 4.12 -8.40 -20.05
N MET A 115 3.86 -8.18 -21.33
CA MET A 115 2.98 -7.10 -21.79
C MET A 115 1.54 -7.32 -21.32
N VAL A 116 1.02 -8.55 -21.46
CA VAL A 116 -0.35 -8.89 -21.01
C VAL A 116 -0.45 -8.86 -19.47
N ASP A 117 0.55 -9.36 -18.74
CA ASP A 117 0.63 -9.25 -17.28
C ASP A 117 0.62 -7.78 -16.81
N SER A 118 1.36 -6.91 -17.51
CA SER A 118 1.41 -5.49 -17.20
C SER A 118 0.06 -4.82 -17.40
N ALA A 119 -0.64 -5.15 -18.50
CA ALA A 119 -2.01 -4.70 -18.75
C ALA A 119 -2.97 -5.20 -17.66
N ALA A 120 -2.89 -6.47 -17.26
CA ALA A 120 -3.74 -7.03 -16.21
C ALA A 120 -3.60 -6.26 -14.89
N ILE A 121 -2.37 -5.97 -14.47
CA ILE A 121 -2.10 -5.21 -13.24
C ILE A 121 -2.56 -3.76 -13.40
N LEU A 122 -2.22 -3.10 -14.50
CA LEU A 122 -2.61 -1.71 -14.77
C LEU A 122 -4.13 -1.55 -14.66
N PHE A 123 -4.89 -2.42 -15.32
CA PHE A 123 -6.34 -2.39 -15.29
C PHE A 123 -6.92 -2.70 -13.91
N THR A 124 -6.29 -3.60 -13.15
CA THR A 124 -6.70 -3.88 -11.76
C THR A 124 -6.52 -2.64 -10.88
N VAL A 125 -5.39 -1.94 -11.03
CA VAL A 125 -5.09 -0.71 -10.27
C VAL A 125 -6.02 0.42 -10.68
N LEU A 126 -6.20 0.65 -11.99
CA LEU A 126 -7.10 1.67 -12.51
C LEU A 126 -8.55 1.43 -12.06
N LEU A 127 -9.04 0.19 -12.16
CA LEU A 127 -10.37 -0.16 -11.67
C LEU A 127 -10.52 0.24 -10.21
N ALA A 128 -9.60 -0.19 -9.34
CA ALA A 128 -9.72 0.06 -7.92
C ALA A 128 -9.67 1.56 -7.58
N PHE A 129 -8.77 2.32 -8.22
CA PHE A 129 -8.62 3.76 -7.96
C PHE A 129 -9.83 4.55 -8.47
N MET A 130 -10.33 4.19 -9.65
CA MET A 130 -11.47 4.86 -10.26
C MET A 130 -12.77 4.54 -9.53
N GLU A 131 -12.95 3.30 -9.04
CA GLU A 131 -14.08 2.91 -8.19
C GLU A 131 -14.05 3.65 -6.85
N ILE A 132 -12.88 3.78 -6.21
CA ILE A 132 -12.74 4.59 -4.99
C ILE A 132 -13.14 6.04 -5.27
N ARG A 133 -12.61 6.62 -6.35
CA ARG A 133 -12.88 8.01 -6.72
C ARG A 133 -14.35 8.24 -7.05
N HIS A 134 -14.98 7.33 -7.79
CA HIS A 134 -16.40 7.36 -8.09
C HIS A 134 -17.26 7.23 -6.82
N ALA A 135 -16.95 6.27 -5.95
CA ALA A 135 -17.71 6.02 -4.73
C ALA A 135 -17.60 7.16 -3.71
N VAL A 136 -16.41 7.77 -3.56
CA VAL A 136 -16.18 8.85 -2.60
C VAL A 136 -16.78 10.17 -3.07
N ASN A 137 -16.72 10.46 -4.38
CA ASN A 137 -17.19 11.73 -4.94
C ASN A 137 -18.62 11.67 -5.50
N GLY A 138 -19.45 10.74 -5.01
CA GLY A 138 -20.87 10.65 -5.37
C GLY A 138 -21.15 10.41 -6.85
N GLY A 139 -20.20 9.80 -7.56
CA GLY A 139 -20.26 9.52 -8.98
C GLY A 139 -19.42 10.45 -9.87
N ASP A 140 -18.88 11.54 -9.34
CA ASP A 140 -18.03 12.45 -10.11
C ASP A 140 -16.57 12.00 -10.10
N VAL A 141 -16.16 11.41 -11.21
CA VAL A 141 -14.80 10.91 -11.43
C VAL A 141 -13.80 12.05 -11.70
N TYR A 142 -14.28 13.24 -12.06
CA TYR A 142 -13.47 14.40 -12.47
C TYR A 142 -13.34 15.46 -11.38
N TYR A 143 -13.71 15.13 -10.15
CA TYR A 143 -13.57 16.03 -9.01
C TYR A 143 -12.12 16.52 -8.84
N ALA A 144 -11.97 17.81 -8.59
CA ALA A 144 -10.69 18.53 -8.70
C ALA A 144 -9.68 18.23 -7.58
N SER A 145 -10.14 17.72 -6.44
CA SER A 145 -9.30 17.39 -5.29
C SER A 145 -9.61 15.99 -4.75
N ALA A 146 -8.59 15.31 -4.21
CA ALA A 146 -8.76 14.05 -3.50
C ALA A 146 -8.76 14.33 -2.01
N GLY A 147 -9.92 14.20 -1.36
CA GLY A 147 -10.03 14.38 0.09
C GLY A 147 -9.37 13.24 0.88
N LEU A 148 -9.24 13.43 2.20
CA LEU A 148 -8.67 12.45 3.13
C LEU A 148 -9.17 11.01 2.91
N THR A 149 -10.48 10.82 2.73
CA THR A 149 -11.09 9.50 2.53
C THR A 149 -10.61 8.82 1.25
N GLU A 150 -10.50 9.58 0.15
CA GLU A 150 -10.05 9.06 -1.15
C GLU A 150 -8.58 8.63 -1.05
N ILE A 151 -7.72 9.48 -0.51
CA ILE A 151 -6.29 9.16 -0.33
C ILE A 151 -6.12 7.96 0.61
N ALA A 152 -6.85 7.91 1.71
CA ALA A 152 -6.79 6.81 2.68
C ALA A 152 -7.12 5.45 2.03
N LEU A 153 -8.21 5.41 1.26
CA LEU A 153 -8.62 4.20 0.53
C LEU A 153 -7.61 3.82 -0.56
N GLN A 154 -7.10 4.80 -1.32
CA GLN A 154 -6.09 4.55 -2.36
C GLN A 154 -4.79 3.99 -1.77
N VAL A 155 -4.31 4.56 -0.65
CA VAL A 155 -3.14 4.04 0.09
C VAL A 155 -3.39 2.62 0.59
N GLY A 156 -4.54 2.38 1.23
CA GLY A 156 -4.91 1.06 1.75
C GLY A 156 -4.96 0.01 0.65
N VAL A 157 -5.61 0.31 -0.47
CA VAL A 157 -5.71 -0.60 -1.61
C VAL A 157 -4.37 -0.79 -2.31
N ALA A 158 -3.55 0.25 -2.47
CA ALA A 158 -2.20 0.12 -3.02
C ALA A 158 -1.32 -0.80 -2.16
N LEU A 159 -1.36 -0.67 -0.82
CA LEU A 159 -0.64 -1.57 0.10
C LEU A 159 -1.17 -3.00 0.01
N ALA A 160 -2.49 -3.20 -0.02
CA ALA A 160 -3.10 -4.51 -0.16
C ALA A 160 -2.71 -5.20 -1.48
N MET A 161 -2.74 -4.47 -2.59
CA MET A 161 -2.30 -4.96 -3.90
C MET A 161 -0.79 -5.24 -3.92
N ALA A 162 0.04 -4.42 -3.28
CA ALA A 162 1.48 -4.66 -3.15
C ALA A 162 1.75 -5.97 -2.38
N ILE A 163 1.03 -6.24 -1.29
CA ILE A 163 1.12 -7.50 -0.55
C ILE A 163 0.70 -8.68 -1.45
N GLY A 164 -0.40 -8.55 -2.18
CA GLY A 164 -0.87 -9.57 -3.11
C GLY A 164 0.15 -9.88 -4.21
N LEU A 165 0.74 -8.84 -4.80
CA LEU A 165 1.76 -8.97 -5.85
C LEU A 165 3.08 -9.52 -5.32
N GLU A 166 3.51 -9.21 -4.11
CA GLU A 166 4.71 -9.85 -3.51
C GLU A 166 4.48 -11.35 -3.32
N ARG A 167 3.29 -11.77 -2.86
CA ARG A 167 2.94 -13.20 -2.76
C ARG A 167 2.89 -13.88 -4.13
N LEU A 168 2.30 -13.21 -5.12
CA LEU A 168 2.25 -13.71 -6.51
C LEU A 168 3.64 -13.80 -7.13
N ARG A 169 4.51 -12.82 -6.87
CA ARG A 169 5.89 -12.79 -7.37
C ARG A 169 6.71 -13.95 -6.84
N VAL A 170 6.59 -14.30 -5.56
CA VAL A 170 7.30 -15.46 -4.99
C VAL A 170 6.90 -16.76 -5.71
N ARG A 171 5.65 -16.88 -6.16
CA ARG A 171 5.17 -18.04 -6.92
C ARG A 171 5.51 -17.98 -8.41
N SER A 172 5.40 -16.81 -9.04
CA SER A 172 5.50 -16.68 -10.49
C SER A 172 6.92 -16.42 -10.99
N GLY A 173 7.81 -15.88 -10.16
CA GLY A 173 9.14 -15.40 -10.56
C GLY A 173 9.12 -14.22 -11.55
N SER A 174 7.96 -13.64 -11.85
CA SER A 174 7.80 -12.62 -12.91
C SER A 174 8.43 -11.28 -12.51
N ILE A 175 9.21 -10.72 -13.44
CA ILE A 175 9.78 -9.36 -13.32
C ILE A 175 8.67 -8.32 -13.24
N VAL A 176 7.56 -8.51 -13.96
CA VAL A 176 6.44 -7.56 -13.98
C VAL A 176 5.78 -7.48 -12.60
N HIS A 177 5.53 -8.62 -11.95
CA HIS A 177 4.96 -8.65 -10.60
C HIS A 177 5.91 -7.97 -9.58
N ASN A 178 7.22 -8.18 -9.76
CA ASN A 178 8.25 -7.52 -8.95
C ASN A 178 8.23 -5.99 -9.10
N VAL A 179 8.27 -5.49 -10.33
CA VAL A 179 8.26 -4.04 -10.61
C VAL A 179 6.96 -3.42 -10.13
N ALA A 180 5.81 -4.05 -10.41
CA ALA A 180 4.50 -3.55 -9.98
C ALA A 180 4.36 -3.48 -8.45
N ALA A 181 4.82 -4.51 -7.72
CA ALA A 181 4.81 -4.48 -6.26
C ALA A 181 5.65 -3.32 -5.70
N VAL A 182 6.82 -3.05 -6.29
CA VAL A 182 7.68 -1.92 -5.89
C VAL A 182 6.99 -0.60 -6.19
N LEU A 183 6.46 -0.42 -7.41
CA LEU A 183 5.78 0.82 -7.81
C LEU A 183 4.59 1.13 -6.91
N LEU A 184 3.75 0.15 -6.59
CA LEU A 184 2.63 0.33 -5.67
C LEU A 184 3.08 0.65 -4.24
N THR A 185 4.16 0.04 -3.78
CA THR A 185 4.73 0.35 -2.46
C THR A 185 5.28 1.77 -2.40
N VAL A 186 5.98 2.20 -3.46
CA VAL A 186 6.50 3.57 -3.58
C VAL A 186 5.33 4.56 -3.65
N PHE A 187 4.32 4.29 -4.47
CA PHE A 187 3.11 5.11 -4.54
C PHE A 187 2.45 5.22 -3.16
N ALA A 188 2.20 4.10 -2.48
CA ALA A 188 1.58 4.11 -1.15
C ALA A 188 2.40 4.90 -0.13
N GLY A 189 3.74 4.79 -0.16
CA GLY A 189 4.63 5.56 0.69
C GLY A 189 4.57 7.06 0.42
N LEU A 190 4.62 7.45 -0.86
CA LEU A 190 4.53 8.86 -1.27
C LEU A 190 3.15 9.45 -0.95
N ALA A 191 2.07 8.72 -1.23
CA ALA A 191 0.70 9.14 -0.92
C ALA A 191 0.46 9.22 0.59
N SER A 192 1.10 8.36 1.39
CA SER A 192 1.06 8.47 2.86
C SER A 192 1.81 9.69 3.36
N LEU A 193 3.00 9.98 2.81
CA LEU A 193 3.84 11.09 3.25
C LEU A 193 3.29 12.45 2.81
N PHE A 194 3.00 12.60 1.52
CA PHE A 194 2.55 13.88 0.94
C PHE A 194 1.04 14.06 1.01
N GLY A 195 0.27 12.98 0.86
CA GLY A 195 -1.19 13.03 0.96
C GLY A 195 -1.64 13.09 2.41
N LEU A 196 -1.56 11.96 3.12
CA LEU A 196 -2.12 11.83 4.48
C LEU A 196 -1.41 12.74 5.50
N LEU A 197 -0.07 12.66 5.60
CA LEU A 197 0.67 13.43 6.60
C LEU A 197 0.90 14.90 6.20
N GLY A 198 0.77 15.24 4.92
CA GLY A 198 1.03 16.56 4.37
C GLY A 198 -0.23 17.34 4.01
N LEU A 199 -0.74 17.10 2.81
CA LEU A 199 -1.80 17.91 2.16
C LEU A 199 -3.16 17.75 2.82
N GLU A 200 -3.55 16.54 3.22
CA GLU A 200 -4.86 16.24 3.80
C GLU A 200 -4.78 15.98 5.31
N ASN A 201 -3.78 16.58 5.98
CA ASN A 201 -3.58 16.37 7.41
C ASN A 201 -4.71 17.04 8.23
N PRO A 202 -5.52 16.28 9.00
CA PRO A 202 -6.66 16.82 9.75
C PRO A 202 -6.26 17.81 10.86
N MET A 203 -4.99 17.80 11.29
CA MET A 203 -4.48 18.71 12.29
C MET A 203 -4.19 20.10 11.72
N LEU A 204 -3.91 20.19 10.41
CA LEU A 204 -3.64 21.45 9.70
C LEU A 204 -4.91 22.03 9.08
N TRP A 205 -5.78 21.17 8.58
CA TRP A 205 -6.95 21.59 7.80
C TRP A 205 -8.26 21.42 8.55
N TRP A 206 -9.26 22.19 8.13
CA TRP A 206 -10.63 22.06 8.64
C TRP A 206 -11.28 20.81 8.06
N GLN A 207 -11.26 19.70 8.80
CA GLN A 207 -11.87 18.44 8.36
C GLN A 207 -12.57 17.76 9.54
N ASP A 208 -13.79 17.28 9.30
CA ASP A 208 -14.53 16.45 10.25
C ASP A 208 -14.11 14.99 10.05
N VAL A 209 -13.49 14.40 11.08
CA VAL A 209 -13.04 13.00 11.04
C VAL A 209 -14.07 12.01 11.59
N GLY A 210 -15.25 12.45 12.02
CA GLY A 210 -16.37 11.59 12.40
C GLY A 210 -16.36 11.11 13.85
N GLY A 211 -16.91 9.90 14.08
CA GLY A 211 -17.34 9.37 15.39
C GLY A 211 -16.23 8.92 16.35
N SER A 212 -16.58 8.64 17.61
CA SER A 212 -15.61 8.52 18.73
C SER A 212 -14.57 7.42 18.61
N PHE A 213 -14.95 6.27 18.06
CA PHE A 213 -14.08 5.09 17.95
C PHE A 213 -13.98 4.57 16.52
N ILE A 214 -15.01 4.78 15.70
CA ILE A 214 -15.01 4.51 14.27
C ILE A 214 -14.97 5.85 13.57
N ASN A 215 -13.79 6.22 13.10
CA ASN A 215 -13.50 7.51 12.47
C ASN A 215 -12.64 7.35 11.22
N LEU A 216 -12.50 8.46 10.50
CA LEU A 216 -11.62 8.58 9.35
C LEU A 216 -10.13 8.40 9.72
N LEU A 217 -9.75 8.57 10.99
CA LEU A 217 -8.38 8.36 11.44
C LEU A 217 -7.99 6.87 11.41
N LEU A 218 -8.93 5.97 11.73
CA LEU A 218 -8.72 4.53 11.56
C LEU A 218 -8.45 4.18 10.10
N LEU A 219 -9.25 4.73 9.18
CA LEU A 219 -9.10 4.48 7.75
C LEU A 219 -7.83 5.11 7.18
N GLY A 220 -7.52 6.35 7.58
CA GLY A 220 -6.38 7.13 7.07
C GLY A 220 -5.03 6.73 7.64
N TYR A 221 -4.97 6.29 8.90
CA TYR A 221 -3.67 6.10 9.58
C TYR A 221 -3.52 4.69 10.14
N ALA A 222 -4.52 4.18 10.88
CA ALA A 222 -4.39 2.86 11.51
C ALA A 222 -4.36 1.72 10.49
N LEU A 223 -5.27 1.71 9.51
CA LEU A 223 -5.35 0.68 8.48
C LEU A 223 -4.07 0.67 7.60
N PRO A 224 -3.62 1.81 7.04
CA PRO A 224 -2.33 1.88 6.35
C PRO A 224 -1.14 1.47 7.20
N ALA A 225 -1.11 1.81 8.50
CA ALA A 225 -0.05 1.37 9.40
C ALA A 225 0.01 -0.17 9.51
N VAL A 226 -1.14 -0.82 9.71
CA VAL A 226 -1.23 -2.29 9.79
C VAL A 226 -0.84 -2.92 8.46
N LEU A 227 -1.36 -2.42 7.33
CA LEU A 227 -1.05 -2.96 6.00
C LEU A 227 0.43 -2.77 5.64
N ALA A 228 1.03 -1.62 5.96
CA ALA A 228 2.46 -1.40 5.77
C ALA A 228 3.29 -2.35 6.65
N LEU A 229 2.89 -2.59 7.90
CA LEU A 229 3.56 -3.55 8.77
C LEU A 229 3.46 -4.98 8.20
N LEU A 230 2.28 -5.40 7.73
CA LEU A 230 2.08 -6.70 7.07
C LEU A 230 2.93 -6.82 5.80
N LEU A 231 3.01 -5.77 4.99
CA LEU A 231 3.88 -5.73 3.81
C LEU A 231 5.35 -5.87 4.20
N SER A 232 5.80 -5.18 5.26
CA SER A 232 7.16 -5.28 5.78
C SER A 232 7.52 -6.71 6.22
N TYR A 233 6.56 -7.46 6.76
CA TYR A 233 6.74 -8.88 7.07
C TYR A 233 6.70 -9.75 5.82
N ALA A 234 5.81 -9.47 4.86
CA ALA A 234 5.72 -10.23 3.62
C ALA A 234 7.01 -10.16 2.78
N VAL A 235 7.71 -9.02 2.82
CA VAL A 235 8.98 -8.82 2.09
C VAL A 235 10.21 -9.25 2.88
N ALA A 236 10.08 -9.50 4.19
CA ALA A 236 11.18 -9.96 5.02
C ALA A 236 11.70 -11.31 4.51
N GLY A 237 13.03 -11.44 4.39
CA GLY A 237 13.69 -12.65 3.87
C GLY A 237 13.75 -12.75 2.34
N HIS A 238 12.91 -12.00 1.61
CA HIS A 238 12.87 -12.02 0.13
C HIS A 238 13.45 -10.75 -0.51
N ARG A 239 13.59 -9.68 0.28
CA ARG A 239 14.13 -8.36 -0.12
C ARG A 239 15.25 -7.95 0.83
N PRO A 240 16.10 -6.97 0.43
CA PRO A 240 17.07 -6.37 1.34
C PRO A 240 16.42 -5.89 2.63
N ALA A 241 17.12 -6.06 3.75
CA ALA A 241 16.62 -5.66 5.06
C ALA A 241 16.28 -4.17 5.15
N SER A 242 17.00 -3.31 4.42
CA SER A 242 16.72 -1.88 4.33
C SER A 242 15.31 -1.61 3.79
N TYR A 243 14.90 -2.29 2.71
CA TYR A 243 13.57 -2.13 2.11
C TYR A 243 12.44 -2.54 3.07
N ALA A 244 12.60 -3.66 3.77
CA ALA A 244 11.63 -4.06 4.79
C ALA A 244 11.59 -3.03 5.94
N ASN A 245 12.76 -2.56 6.39
CA ASN A 245 12.89 -1.62 7.51
C ASN A 245 12.31 -0.25 7.21
N THR A 246 12.44 0.26 5.98
CA THR A 246 11.81 1.53 5.61
C THR A 246 10.29 1.45 5.64
N ILE A 247 9.71 0.35 5.15
CA ILE A 247 8.26 0.12 5.22
C ILE A 247 7.80 -0.01 6.68
N ALA A 248 8.56 -0.72 7.53
CA ALA A 248 8.25 -0.82 8.95
C ALA A 248 8.34 0.53 9.67
N ALA A 249 9.31 1.37 9.30
CA ALA A 249 9.41 2.74 9.82
C ALA A 249 8.21 3.58 9.40
N GLY A 250 7.77 3.49 8.15
CA GLY A 250 6.55 4.13 7.67
C GLY A 250 5.30 3.67 8.44
N ALA A 251 5.17 2.37 8.69
CA ALA A 251 4.10 1.81 9.52
C ALA A 251 4.11 2.38 10.95
N LEU A 252 5.30 2.51 11.55
CA LEU A 252 5.47 3.08 12.89
C LEU A 252 5.07 4.56 12.94
N ILE A 253 5.47 5.34 11.94
CA ILE A 253 5.12 6.76 11.83
C ILE A 253 3.60 6.91 11.71
N LEU A 254 2.96 6.13 10.84
CA LEU A 254 1.49 6.15 10.68
C LEU A 254 0.76 5.72 11.96
N ALA A 255 1.27 4.72 12.68
CA ALA A 255 0.71 4.30 13.95
C ALA A 255 0.82 5.39 15.04
N LEU A 256 1.97 6.07 15.13
CA LEU A 256 2.15 7.20 16.06
C LEU A 256 1.28 8.39 15.67
N ALA A 257 1.14 8.68 14.37
CA ALA A 257 0.24 9.71 13.87
C ALA A 257 -1.22 9.40 14.25
N TYR A 258 -1.65 8.14 14.06
CA TYR A 258 -2.97 7.68 14.50
C TYR A 258 -3.20 7.92 15.99
N VAL A 259 -2.30 7.46 16.86
CA VAL A 259 -2.42 7.64 18.32
C VAL A 259 -2.50 9.12 18.69
N THR A 260 -1.70 9.95 18.03
CA THR A 260 -1.68 11.40 18.27
C THR A 260 -3.00 12.05 17.83
N PHE A 261 -3.48 11.73 16.63
CA PHE A 261 -4.74 12.29 16.14
C PHE A 261 -5.95 11.79 16.92
N GLU A 262 -5.95 10.54 17.39
CA GLU A 262 -7.03 10.01 18.22
C GLU A 262 -7.12 10.76 19.55
N ILE A 263 -6.00 11.00 20.22
CA ILE A 263 -5.96 11.79 21.45
C ILE A 263 -6.46 13.21 21.18
N ARG A 264 -5.96 13.89 20.14
CA ARG A 264 -6.44 15.22 19.74
C ARG A 264 -7.95 15.25 19.56
N ARG A 265 -8.48 14.23 18.88
CA ARG A 265 -9.92 14.08 18.62
C ARG A 265 -10.73 13.84 19.90
N LEU A 266 -10.21 13.08 20.85
CA LEU A 266 -10.88 12.86 22.15
C LEU A 266 -10.97 14.14 22.99
N TYR A 267 -9.99 15.05 22.89
CA TYR A 267 -9.99 16.32 23.61
C TYR A 267 -10.79 17.42 22.91
N HIS A 268 -10.69 17.54 21.58
CA HIS A 268 -11.26 18.66 20.81
C HIS A 268 -12.52 18.30 20.01
N GLY A 269 -12.89 17.01 19.97
CA GLY A 269 -14.01 16.51 19.20
C GLY A 269 -13.63 16.20 17.74
N PRO A 270 -14.63 16.18 16.82
CA PRO A 270 -14.45 15.68 15.46
C PRO A 270 -13.58 16.54 14.55
N VAL A 271 -13.24 17.79 14.93
CA VAL A 271 -12.38 18.67 14.13
C VAL A 271 -11.10 18.99 14.90
N LEU A 272 -9.97 18.47 14.42
CA LEU A 272 -8.69 18.49 15.15
C LEU A 272 -7.97 19.84 15.10
N SER A 273 -8.26 20.67 14.10
CA SER A 273 -7.62 21.96 13.86
C SER A 273 -8.14 23.09 14.78
N ARG A 274 -9.15 22.84 15.62
CA ARG A 274 -9.58 23.79 16.66
C ARG A 274 -8.89 23.54 18.00
N GLY A 275 -8.84 24.61 18.79
CA GLY A 275 -8.50 24.56 20.20
C GLY A 275 -7.00 24.61 20.48
N GLU A 276 -6.65 25.24 21.60
CA GLU A 276 -5.28 25.24 22.09
C GLU A 276 -4.95 23.90 22.75
N THR A 277 -3.71 23.43 22.58
CA THR A 277 -3.25 22.21 23.23
C THR A 277 -3.15 22.43 24.73
N THR A 278 -4.00 21.75 25.51
CA THR A 278 -4.00 21.89 26.96
C THR A 278 -2.85 21.10 27.61
N GLY A 279 -2.45 21.46 28.83
CA GLY A 279 -1.43 20.70 29.57
C GLY A 279 -1.81 19.23 29.78
N ALA A 280 -3.08 18.95 30.08
CA ALA A 280 -3.57 17.58 30.25
C ALA A 280 -3.48 16.76 28.95
N GLU A 281 -3.81 17.37 27.80
CA GLU A 281 -3.65 16.76 26.48
C GLU A 281 -2.16 16.48 26.18
N GLN A 282 -1.29 17.42 26.49
CA GLN A 282 0.16 17.31 26.30
C GLN A 282 0.76 16.11 27.07
N TYR A 283 0.38 15.94 28.33
CA TYR A 283 0.78 14.78 29.15
C TYR A 283 0.20 13.47 28.61
N THR A 284 -1.03 13.49 28.11
CA THR A 284 -1.69 12.30 27.55
C THR A 284 -0.95 11.80 26.31
N TYR A 285 -0.45 12.69 25.43
CA TYR A 285 0.42 12.29 24.33
C TYR A 285 1.66 11.54 24.82
N SER A 286 2.36 12.07 25.83
CA SER A 286 3.57 11.46 26.36
C SER A 286 3.30 10.09 26.99
N ILE A 287 2.22 9.97 27.78
CA ILE A 287 1.82 8.69 28.39
C ILE A 287 1.44 7.67 27.30
N ALA A 288 0.64 8.07 26.31
CA ALA A 288 0.20 7.18 25.26
C ALA A 288 1.35 6.68 24.38
N TRP A 289 2.29 7.56 24.01
CA TRP A 289 3.48 7.15 23.24
C TRP A 289 4.37 6.20 24.06
N LEU A 290 4.51 6.44 25.37
CA LEU A 290 5.26 5.54 26.26
C LEU A 290 4.59 4.17 26.34
N MET A 291 3.27 4.13 26.55
CA MET A 291 2.48 2.90 26.60
C MET A 291 2.57 2.14 25.27
N PHE A 292 2.49 2.85 24.13
CA PHE A 292 2.66 2.27 22.81
C PHE A 292 4.06 1.67 22.63
N GLY A 293 5.11 2.38 23.05
CA GLY A 293 6.48 1.89 23.05
C GLY A 293 6.68 0.65 23.93
N VAL A 294 6.13 0.64 25.14
CA VAL A 294 6.17 -0.52 26.06
C VAL A 294 5.40 -1.71 25.48
N ALA A 295 4.23 -1.48 24.88
CA ALA A 295 3.47 -2.54 24.21
C ALA A 295 4.26 -3.15 23.05
N LEU A 296 4.91 -2.31 22.22
CA LEU A 296 5.80 -2.78 21.15
C LEU A 296 6.98 -3.58 21.69
N LEU A 297 7.56 -3.18 22.83
CA LEU A 297 8.63 -3.94 23.48
C LEU A 297 8.13 -5.31 23.95
N GLY A 298 6.96 -5.36 24.59
CA GLY A 298 6.31 -6.60 25.01
C GLY A 298 6.08 -7.55 23.83
N VAL A 299 5.51 -7.05 22.73
CA VAL A 299 5.35 -7.81 21.49
C VAL A 299 6.71 -8.26 20.92
N GLY A 300 7.72 -7.40 20.93
CA GLY A 300 9.06 -7.72 20.45
C GLY A 300 9.78 -8.78 21.30
N LEU A 301 9.45 -8.89 22.58
CA LEU A 301 9.94 -9.94 23.48
C LEU A 301 9.21 -11.26 23.24
N VAL A 302 7.87 -11.23 23.16
CA VAL A 302 7.04 -12.43 22.94
C VAL A 302 7.31 -13.06 21.57
N VAL A 303 7.44 -12.25 20.53
CA VAL A 303 7.67 -12.70 19.14
C VAL A 303 9.17 -12.84 18.83
N ASN A 304 10.05 -12.56 19.79
CA ASN A 304 11.51 -12.56 19.63
C ASN A 304 12.02 -11.71 18.44
N SER A 305 11.30 -10.65 18.08
CA SER A 305 11.60 -9.79 16.93
C SER A 305 12.53 -8.66 17.31
N GLU A 306 13.76 -8.67 16.80
CA GLU A 306 14.72 -7.59 17.01
C GLU A 306 14.23 -6.25 16.45
N ARG A 307 13.54 -6.28 15.30
CA ARG A 307 12.98 -5.10 14.64
C ARG A 307 11.95 -4.40 15.52
N ALA A 308 11.07 -5.19 16.16
CA ALA A 308 10.07 -4.66 17.09
C ALA A 308 10.71 -4.07 18.35
N ARG A 309 11.77 -4.72 18.88
CA ARG A 309 12.53 -4.17 20.02
C ARG A 309 13.22 -2.86 19.67
N LEU A 310 13.88 -2.75 18.52
CA LEU A 310 14.51 -1.50 18.08
C LEU A 310 13.48 -0.39 17.83
N ALA A 311 12.33 -0.72 17.22
CA ALA A 311 11.23 0.23 17.06
C ALA A 311 10.72 0.71 18.43
N SER A 312 10.54 -0.19 19.41
CA SER A 312 10.16 0.18 20.76
C SER A 312 11.18 1.09 21.44
N ALA A 313 12.48 0.82 21.25
CA ALA A 313 13.57 1.66 21.76
C ALA A 313 13.48 3.08 21.21
N ALA A 314 13.25 3.19 19.90
CA ALA A 314 13.11 4.47 19.23
C ALA A 314 11.89 5.25 19.76
N VAL A 315 10.73 4.61 19.91
CA VAL A 315 9.51 5.25 20.44
C VAL A 315 9.71 5.69 21.89
N ILE A 316 10.25 4.82 22.75
CA ILE A 316 10.50 5.15 24.16
C ILE A 316 11.50 6.30 24.26
N GLY A 317 12.60 6.23 23.52
CA GLY A 317 13.61 7.31 23.47
C GLY A 317 13.02 8.64 22.97
N LEU A 318 12.22 8.61 21.91
CA LEU A 318 11.49 9.78 21.39
C LEU A 318 10.54 10.36 22.45
N THR A 319 9.81 9.51 23.15
CA THR A 319 8.85 9.92 24.18
C THR A 319 9.54 10.57 25.37
N ILE A 320 10.65 9.98 25.81
CA ILE A 320 11.51 10.51 26.88
C ILE A 320 12.06 11.88 26.47
N LEU A 321 12.57 12.00 25.24
CA LEU A 321 13.07 13.27 24.70
C LEU A 321 11.96 14.33 24.61
N LYS A 322 10.77 13.96 24.13
CA LYS A 322 9.59 14.85 24.09
C LYS A 322 9.20 15.32 25.48
N ALA A 323 9.06 14.40 26.43
CA ALA A 323 8.68 14.72 27.81
C ALA A 323 9.70 15.68 28.43
N PHE A 324 10.97 15.48 28.11
CA PHE A 324 12.04 16.35 28.57
C PHE A 324 12.00 17.75 27.93
N LEU A 325 11.92 17.85 26.60
CA LEU A 325 11.98 19.14 25.90
C LEU A 325 10.71 19.97 26.05
N VAL A 326 9.55 19.31 26.00
CA VAL A 326 8.26 19.98 25.92
C VAL A 326 7.58 20.02 27.29
N ASP A 327 7.45 18.87 27.96
CA ASP A 327 6.66 18.82 29.20
C ASP A 327 7.39 19.53 30.35
N MET A 328 8.73 19.46 30.41
CA MET A 328 9.50 20.22 31.41
C MET A 328 9.60 21.72 31.16
N SER A 329 9.33 22.19 29.94
CA SER A 329 9.32 23.64 29.66
C SER A 329 8.23 24.39 30.44
N THR A 330 7.22 23.66 30.91
CA THR A 330 6.09 24.18 31.69
C THR A 330 6.31 24.12 33.21
N LEU A 331 7.40 23.49 33.68
CA LEU A 331 7.68 23.27 35.10
C LEU A 331 8.57 24.38 35.70
N SER A 332 8.30 24.76 36.95
CA SER A 332 9.12 25.71 37.70
C SER A 332 10.50 25.12 38.05
N GLY A 333 11.49 25.98 38.32
CA GLY A 333 12.92 25.63 38.34
C GLY A 333 13.33 24.41 39.21
N VAL A 334 12.66 24.18 40.34
CA VAL A 334 12.93 23.03 41.23
C VAL A 334 12.45 21.72 40.63
N TYR A 335 11.21 21.68 40.12
CA TYR A 335 10.68 20.49 39.44
C TYR A 335 11.47 20.20 38.17
N ARG A 336 11.96 21.24 37.48
CA ARG A 336 12.86 21.07 36.35
C ARG A 336 14.16 20.36 36.75
N ALA A 337 14.81 20.78 37.83
CA ALA A 337 16.04 20.13 38.32
C ALA A 337 15.81 18.67 38.76
N LEU A 338 14.68 18.38 39.43
CA LEU A 338 14.34 17.03 39.89
C LEU A 338 14.03 16.08 38.72
N SER A 339 13.28 16.49 37.69
CA SER A 339 13.03 15.58 36.57
C SER A 339 14.28 15.37 35.70
N PHE A 340 15.24 16.30 35.65
CA PHE A 340 16.56 16.04 35.03
C PHE A 340 17.30 14.90 35.72
N MET A 341 17.33 14.90 37.06
CA MET A 341 17.95 13.83 37.84
C MET A 341 17.21 12.50 37.65
N CYS A 342 15.88 12.52 37.72
CA CYS A 342 15.06 11.31 37.52
C CYS A 342 15.22 10.75 36.10
N LEU A 343 15.25 11.61 35.09
CA LEU A 343 15.48 11.24 33.68
C LEU A 343 16.87 10.62 33.49
N GLY A 344 17.91 11.21 34.09
CA GLY A 344 19.26 10.67 34.03
C GLY A 344 19.33 9.25 34.58
N ILE A 345 18.67 8.99 35.72
CA ILE A 345 18.58 7.66 36.32
C ILE A 345 17.82 6.70 35.40
N VAL A 346 16.71 7.13 34.81
CA VAL A 346 15.90 6.31 33.89
C VAL A 346 16.67 5.98 32.60
N LEU A 347 17.40 6.93 32.01
CA LEU A 347 18.25 6.67 30.84
C LEU A 347 19.34 5.65 31.16
N VAL A 348 19.98 5.76 32.33
CA VAL A 348 20.99 4.80 32.79
C VAL A 348 20.36 3.42 32.97
N ALA A 349 19.18 3.33 33.60
CA ALA A 349 18.47 2.07 33.80
C ALA A 349 18.03 1.42 32.48
N ILE A 350 17.51 2.21 31.52
CA ILE A 350 17.12 1.73 30.20
C ILE A 350 18.35 1.32 29.39
N GLY A 351 19.42 2.13 29.38
CA GLY A 351 20.68 1.79 28.72
C GLY A 351 21.29 0.49 29.25
N TRP A 352 21.28 0.32 30.57
CA TRP A 352 21.70 -0.92 31.23
C TRP A 352 20.82 -2.12 30.87
N LEU A 353 19.49 -1.95 30.87
CA LEU A 353 18.53 -2.99 30.51
C LEU A 353 18.71 -3.41 29.03
N TYR A 354 18.91 -2.44 28.12
CA TYR A 354 19.17 -2.69 26.71
C TYR A 354 20.48 -3.44 26.48
N GLN A 355 21.57 -3.02 27.15
CA GLN A 355 22.84 -3.72 27.07
C GLN A 355 22.72 -5.17 27.56
N ARG A 356 21.99 -5.39 28.65
CA ARG A 356 21.79 -6.72 29.24
C ARG A 356 20.98 -7.66 28.33
N ILE A 357 20.06 -7.13 27.52
CA ILE A 357 19.20 -7.93 26.63
C ILE A 357 19.88 -8.20 25.27
N LEU A 358 20.59 -7.22 24.69
CA LEU A 358 21.22 -7.36 23.36
C LEU A 358 22.54 -8.13 23.39
N PHE A 359 23.39 -7.93 24.40
CA PHE A 359 24.75 -8.49 24.41
C PHE A 359 24.87 -9.91 24.96
N ARG A 360 23.80 -10.49 25.52
CA ARG A 360 23.83 -11.85 26.07
C ARG A 360 23.84 -12.96 25.01
N ARG A 361 23.73 -12.64 23.72
CA ARG A 361 23.84 -13.60 22.59
C ARG A 361 25.22 -13.65 21.92
N ARG A 362 26.21 -12.88 22.38
CA ARG A 362 27.57 -12.82 21.77
C ARG A 362 28.69 -13.46 22.61
N ALA A 363 28.36 -14.40 23.49
CA ALA A 363 29.32 -15.29 24.17
C ALA A 363 28.76 -16.72 24.09
N ALA A 364 29.39 -17.75 23.53
CA ALA A 364 30.65 -17.97 22.83
C ALA A 364 30.50 -19.28 21.99
N PRO A 365 31.51 -19.69 21.19
CA PRO A 365 32.02 -21.06 21.40
C PRO A 365 33.46 -21.04 21.92
N PRO A 366 33.85 -22.03 22.76
CA PRO A 366 35.22 -22.16 23.25
C PRO A 366 36.17 -22.49 22.10
N VAL A 367 37.36 -21.88 22.13
CA VAL A 367 38.50 -22.27 21.31
C VAL A 367 38.91 -23.69 21.74
N PRO A 368 39.07 -24.66 20.82
CA PRO A 368 39.63 -25.96 21.17
C PRO A 368 41.05 -25.76 21.72
N GLN A 369 41.28 -26.21 22.95
CA GLN A 369 42.65 -26.34 23.47
C GLN A 369 43.33 -27.46 22.69
N THR A 370 44.16 -27.11 21.71
CA THR A 370 45.19 -28.02 21.21
C THR A 370 46.39 -27.93 22.15
N GLY A 371 46.65 -28.98 22.91
CA GLY A 371 47.87 -29.07 23.72
C GLY A 371 48.03 -30.37 24.49
N ALA A 372 48.99 -31.18 24.01
CA ALA A 372 49.65 -32.35 24.59
C ALA A 372 48.99 -33.72 24.37
#